data_AF-A0A949T378-F1
#
_entry.id   AF-A0A949T378-F1
#
_cell.length_a   1.000
_cell.length_b   1.000
_cell.length_c   1.000
_cell.angle_alpha   90.00
_cell.angle_beta   90.00
_cell.angle_gamma   90.00
#
_symmetry.space_group_name_H-M   'P 1'
#
loop_
_entity.id
_entity.type
_entity.pdbx_description
1 polymer ?
#
loop_
_entity_poly.entity_id
_entity_poly.type
_entity_poly.pdbx_seq_one_letter_code
_entity_poly.pdbx_strand_id
1 'polypeptide(L)'
;MIDLFYDITRKGWLKALSFILATAMFASILLNANTFAMYFGGRIPYLAVLVFYGMAILWIHGIGFEIKSSFFKAIFLPIIGYLIVLPSLLYIALN
;
A
#
# COMPACT_ATOMS: atom_id res chain seq x y z
N MET A 1 16.34 5.32 14.55
CA MET A 1 16.65 5.22 13.09
C MET A 1 15.39 5.13 12.25
N ILE A 2 14.40 4.30 12.63
CA ILE A 2 13.12 4.18 11.90
C ILE A 2 12.39 5.53 11.74
N ASP A 3 12.54 6.44 12.72
CA ASP A 3 11.95 7.76 12.68
C ASP A 3 12.46 8.60 11.51
N LEU A 4 13.75 8.52 11.19
CA LEU A 4 14.35 9.23 10.05
C LEU A 4 13.73 8.77 8.72
N PHE A 5 13.64 7.46 8.51
CA PHE A 5 13.04 6.91 7.30
C PHE A 5 11.56 7.28 7.18
N TYR A 6 10.83 7.20 8.29
CA TYR A 6 9.42 7.58 8.35
C TYR A 6 9.24 9.08 8.03
N ASP A 7 10.08 9.96 8.59
CA ASP A 7 9.99 11.40 8.38
C ASP A 7 10.42 11.84 6.97
N ILE A 8 11.40 11.19 6.35
CA ILE A 8 11.77 11.43 4.95
C ILE A 8 10.58 11.17 4.01
N THR A 9 9.76 10.17 4.33
CA THR A 9 8.58 9.84 3.53
C THR A 9 7.37 10.76 3.76
N ARG A 10 7.35 11.56 4.84
CA ARG A 10 6.22 12.42 5.23
C ARG A 10 6.04 13.70 4.40
N LYS A 11 6.67 13.81 3.23
CA LYS A 11 6.52 14.97 2.35
C LYS A 11 5.07 15.05 1.82
N GLY A 12 4.50 16.25 1.74
CA GLY A 12 3.09 16.44 1.36
C GLY A 12 2.72 15.77 0.03
N TRP A 13 3.60 15.87 -0.98
CA TRP A 13 3.40 15.23 -2.28
C TRP A 13 3.46 13.69 -2.22
N LEU A 14 4.28 13.12 -1.32
CA LEU A 14 4.34 11.66 -1.11
C LEU A 14 3.07 11.15 -0.40
N LYS A 15 2.50 11.93 0.52
CA LYS A 15 1.20 11.63 1.12
C LYS A 15 0.10 11.62 0.05
N ALA A 16 0.05 12.66 -0.79
CA ALA A 16 -0.90 12.72 -1.90
C ALA A 16 -0.75 11.52 -2.86
N LEU A 17 0.48 11.19 -3.25
CA LEU A 17 0.77 10.01 -4.07
C LEU A 17 0.29 8.71 -3.40
N SER A 18 0.53 8.55 -2.10
CA SER A 18 0.09 7.36 -1.35
C SER A 18 -1.43 7.23 -1.37
N PHE A 19 -2.14 8.34 -1.16
CA PHE A 19 -3.60 8.35 -1.20
C PHE A 19 -4.15 7.99 -2.58
N ILE A 20 -3.56 8.54 -3.64
CA ILE A 20 -3.91 8.21 -5.03
C ILE A 20 -3.68 6.72 -5.30
N LEU A 21 -2.51 6.18 -4.96
CA LEU A 21 -2.17 4.78 -5.22
C LEU A 21 -3.05 3.80 -4.44
N ALA A 22 -3.33 4.09 -3.16
CA ALA A 22 -4.22 3.26 -2.35
C ALA A 22 -5.64 3.24 -2.91
N THR A 23 -6.15 4.42 -3.31
CA THR A 23 -7.49 4.54 -3.91
C THR A 23 -7.56 3.88 -5.29
N ALA A 24 -6.52 4.01 -6.11
CA ALA A 24 -6.41 3.34 -7.39
C ALA A 24 -6.34 1.81 -7.23
N MET A 25 -5.62 1.30 -6.24
CA MET A 25 -5.58 -0.13 -5.94
C MET A 25 -6.93 -0.64 -5.49
N PHE A 26 -7.60 0.08 -4.59
CA PHE A 26 -8.96 -0.24 -4.16
C PHE A 26 -9.93 -0.32 -5.34
N ALA A 27 -9.93 0.70 -6.21
CA ALA A 27 -10.74 0.70 -7.43
C ALA A 27 -10.39 -0.49 -8.35
N SER A 28 -9.10 -0.77 -8.53
CA SER A 28 -8.63 -1.89 -9.36
C SER A 28 -9.10 -3.25 -8.83
N ILE A 29 -9.07 -3.47 -7.52
CA ILE A 29 -9.59 -4.69 -6.88
C ILE A 29 -11.09 -4.84 -7.14
N LEU A 30 -11.87 -3.75 -7.06
CA LEU A 30 -13.32 -3.80 -7.30
C LEU A 30 -13.67 -4.02 -8.77
N LEU A 31 -12.99 -3.30 -9.67
CA LEU A 31 -13.25 -3.34 -11.12
C LEU A 31 -12.71 -4.64 -11.77
N ASN A 32 -11.64 -5.20 -11.23
CA ASN A 32 -10.97 -6.40 -11.74
C ASN A 32 -10.95 -7.54 -10.70
N ALA A 33 -12.05 -7.73 -9.97
CA ALA A 33 -12.14 -8.67 -8.85
C ALA A 33 -11.75 -10.11 -9.22
N ASN A 34 -12.12 -10.59 -10.41
CA ASN A 34 -11.77 -11.92 -10.89
C ASN A 34 -10.26 -12.06 -11.12
N THR A 35 -9.65 -11.08 -11.79
CA THR A 35 -8.19 -11.00 -12.02
C THR A 35 -7.45 -10.96 -10.69
N PHE A 36 -7.89 -10.11 -9.76
CA PHE A 36 -7.31 -10.02 -8.43
C PHE A 36 -7.41 -11.35 -7.67
N ALA A 37 -8.60 -11.98 -7.66
CA ALA A 37 -8.82 -13.26 -7.01
C ALA A 37 -7.94 -14.36 -7.61
N MET A 38 -7.80 -14.43 -8.93
CA MET A 38 -6.98 -15.44 -9.61
C MET A 38 -5.50 -15.33 -9.23
N TYR A 39 -4.94 -14.13 -9.28
CA TYR A 39 -3.49 -13.92 -9.11
C TYR A 39 -3.04 -13.73 -7.67
N PHE A 40 -3.88 -13.13 -6.81
CA PHE A 40 -3.51 -12.80 -5.43
C PHE A 40 -4.27 -13.63 -4.39
N GLY A 41 -5.48 -14.11 -4.71
CA GLY A 41 -6.33 -14.84 -3.76
C GLY A 41 -6.36 -16.36 -3.96
N GLY A 42 -6.12 -16.83 -5.19
CA GLY A 42 -6.41 -18.21 -5.59
C GLY A 42 -5.42 -19.21 -5.01
N ARG A 43 -4.19 -19.23 -5.53
CA ARG A 43 -3.19 -20.24 -5.16
C ARG A 43 -2.40 -19.87 -3.90
N ILE A 44 -2.21 -18.57 -3.65
CA ILE A 44 -1.40 -18.06 -2.53
C ILE A 44 -2.20 -16.95 -1.82
N PRO A 45 -3.16 -17.29 -0.95
CA PRO A 45 -4.08 -16.32 -0.34
C PRO A 45 -3.38 -15.24 0.49
N TYR A 46 -2.17 -15.51 0.97
CA TYR A 46 -1.35 -14.52 1.67
C TYR A 46 -0.94 -13.32 0.80
N LEU A 47 -0.95 -13.46 -0.54
CA LEU A 47 -0.68 -12.33 -1.44
C LEU A 47 -1.81 -11.30 -1.41
N ALA A 48 -3.08 -11.73 -1.36
CA ALA A 48 -4.20 -10.81 -1.18
C ALA A 48 -4.08 -10.04 0.15
N VAL A 49 -3.75 -10.74 1.24
CA VAL A 49 -3.51 -10.10 2.56
C VAL A 49 -2.36 -9.10 2.49
N LEU A 50 -1.26 -9.47 1.81
CA LEU A 50 -0.11 -8.59 1.63
C LEU A 50 -0.51 -7.31 0.87
N VAL A 51 -1.31 -7.43 -0.19
CA VAL A 51 -1.84 -6.28 -0.94
C VAL A 51 -2.70 -5.37 -0.07
N PHE A 52 -3.65 -5.95 0.69
CA PHE A 52 -4.49 -5.17 1.61
C PHE A 52 -3.64 -4.45 2.67
N TYR A 53 -2.60 -5.12 3.17
CA TYR A 53 -1.65 -4.52 4.09
C TYR A 53 -0.90 -3.34 3.46
N GLY A 54 -0.35 -3.51 2.26
CA GLY A 54 0.30 -2.42 1.52
C GLY A 54 -0.63 -1.23 1.26
N MET A 55 -1.88 -1.50 0.88
CA MET A 55 -2.91 -0.49 0.67
C MET A 55 -3.24 0.25 1.98
N ALA A 56 -3.37 -0.47 3.10
CA ALA A 56 -3.60 0.14 4.41
C ALA A 56 -2.45 1.05 4.83
N ILE A 57 -1.19 0.63 4.62
CA ILE A 57 0.00 1.47 4.86
C ILE A 57 -0.11 2.78 4.07
N LEU A 58 -0.44 2.71 2.77
CA LEU A 58 -0.53 3.88 1.91
C LEU A 58 -1.71 4.80 2.26
N TRP A 59 -2.86 4.28 2.71
CA TRP A 59 -3.95 5.13 3.21
C TRP A 59 -3.61 5.83 4.53
N ILE A 60 -3.04 5.10 5.49
CA ILE A 60 -2.58 5.67 6.77
C ILE A 60 -1.59 6.81 6.50
N HIS A 61 -0.61 6.56 5.62
CA HIS A 61 0.35 7.57 5.20
C HIS A 61 -0.32 8.73 4.44
N GLY A 62 -1.23 8.43 3.51
CA GLY A 62 -1.86 9.39 2.62
C GLY A 62 -2.81 10.37 3.30
N ILE A 63 -3.56 9.91 4.30
CA ILE A 63 -4.39 10.78 5.17
C ILE A 63 -3.51 11.67 6.06
N GLY A 64 -2.21 11.35 6.18
CA GLY A 64 -1.26 12.11 6.97
C GLY A 64 -1.27 11.75 8.45
N PHE A 65 -1.74 10.55 8.80
CA PHE A 65 -1.76 10.06 10.18
C PHE A 65 -0.34 9.98 10.77
N GLU A 66 -0.16 10.53 11.96
CA GLU A 66 1.14 10.59 12.63
C GLU A 66 1.28 9.49 13.68
N ILE A 67 2.06 8.47 13.33
CA ILE A 67 2.35 7.35 14.23
C ILE A 67 3.43 7.78 15.23
N LYS A 68 3.11 7.74 16.53
CA LYS A 68 4.07 8.12 17.59
C LYS A 68 4.99 6.97 18.01
N SER A 69 4.50 5.73 17.99
CA SER A 69 5.26 4.55 18.41
C SER A 69 6.24 4.09 17.33
N SER A 70 7.52 3.91 17.68
CA SER A 70 8.56 3.43 16.76
C SER A 70 8.27 2.02 16.24
N PHE A 71 7.63 1.15 17.04
CA PHE A 71 7.21 -0.18 16.59
C PHE A 71 6.18 -0.07 15.47
N PHE A 72 5.16 0.77 15.63
CA PHE A 72 4.16 0.98 14.60
C PHE A 72 4.70 1.73 13.38
N LYS A 73 5.70 2.61 13.53
CA LYS A 73 6.39 3.22 12.37
C LYS A 73 7.11 2.17 11.52
N ALA A 74 7.64 1.11 12.14
CA ALA A 74 8.30 0.02 11.42
C ALA A 74 7.30 -0.85 10.66
N ILE A 75 6.16 -1.17 11.28
CA ILE A 75 5.07 -1.90 10.62
C ILE A 75 4.53 -1.04 9.46
N PHE A 76 4.11 0.19 9.73
CA PHE A 76 3.46 1.06 8.75
C PHE A 76 4.43 1.97 8.00
N LEU A 77 5.62 1.47 7.66
CA LEU A 77 6.61 2.27 6.94
C LEU A 77 6.15 2.50 5.48
N PRO A 78 5.99 3.75 4.99
CA PRO A 78 5.39 4.01 3.68
C PRO A 78 6.10 3.34 2.50
N ILE A 79 7.43 3.18 2.58
CA ILE A 79 8.24 2.49 1.56
C ILE A 79 7.74 1.06 1.32
N ILE A 80 7.36 0.33 2.39
CA ILE A 80 6.82 -1.03 2.28
C ILE A 80 5.50 -1.01 1.50
N GLY A 81 4.63 -0.02 1.77
CA GLY A 81 3.39 0.17 1.04
C GLY A 81 3.62 0.36 -0.46
N TYR A 82 4.56 1.21 -0.85
CA TYR A 82 4.88 1.42 -2.27
C TYR A 82 5.43 0.16 -2.94
N LEU A 83 6.34 -0.56 -2.27
CA LEU A 83 6.95 -1.79 -2.80
C LEU A 83 5.94 -2.91 -3.01
N ILE A 84 4.81 -2.91 -2.29
CA ILE A 84 3.73 -3.88 -2.46
C ILE A 84 2.73 -3.39 -3.51
N VAL A 85 2.22 -2.16 -3.37
CA VAL A 85 1.07 -1.68 -4.14
C VAL A 85 1.44 -1.38 -5.59
N LEU A 86 2.60 -0.76 -5.86
CA LEU A 86 3.00 -0.43 -7.23
C LEU A 86 3.09 -1.66 -8.15
N PRO A 87 3.86 -2.72 -7.82
CA PRO A 87 3.92 -3.89 -8.69
C PRO A 87 2.57 -4.61 -8.77
N SER A 88 1.79 -4.66 -7.68
CA SER A 88 0.48 -5.30 -7.71
C SER A 88 -0.49 -4.58 -8.65
N LEU A 89 -0.51 -3.25 -8.60
CA LEU A 89 -1.37 -2.42 -9.44
C LEU A 89 -0.94 -2.50 -10.91
N LEU A 90 0.36 -2.46 -11.19
CA LEU A 90 0.89 -2.68 -12.54
C LEU A 90 0.54 -4.07 -13.07
N TYR A 91 0.66 -5.10 -12.23
CA TYR A 91 0.35 -6.47 -12.65
C TYR A 91 -1.11 -6.65 -13.03
N ILE A 92 -2.05 -6.06 -12.26
CA ILE A 92 -3.48 -6.06 -12.62
C ILE A 92 -3.76 -5.19 -13.84
N ALA A 93 -3.09 -4.06 -14.01
CA ALA A 93 -3.34 -3.17 -15.15
C ALA A 93 -2.85 -3.74 -16.50
N LEU A 94 -1.87 -4.65 -16.46
CA LEU A 94 -1.26 -5.24 -17.65
C LEU A 94 -1.84 -6.62 -18.04
N ASN A 95 -2.74 -7.20 -17.24
CA ASN A 95 -3.37 -8.51 -17.46
C ASN A 95 -4.89 -8.43 -17.35
#